data_AF-A0A645BMK7-F1
#
_entry.id   AF-A0A645BMK7-F1
#
_cell.length_a   1.000
_cell.length_b   1.000
_cell.length_c   1.000
_cell.angle_alpha   90.00
_cell.angle_beta   90.00
_cell.angle_gamma   90.00
#
_symmetry.space_group_name_H-M   'P 1'
#
loop_
_entity.id
_entity.type
_entity.pdbx_description
1 polymer ?
#
loop_
_entity_poly.entity_id
_entity_poly.type
_entity_poly.pdbx_seq_one_letter_code
_entity_poly.pdbx_strand_id
1 'polypeptide(L)'
;MRVDELYDYLTKNRENIEQSLLNGTYLPQPILGVEIPKSNGKVRLLGVPTVVDRMLQQAVGQALANRFEMDFEDSSYGFRPNKNAQQAVLKALEYINSGHQDIVDIDLKSFFDEVDHCILLQLLYRRVKCPLTLRLIRKWLRAPILIVCSLCR
;
A
#
# COMPACT_ATOMS: atom_id res chain seq x y z
N MET A 1 -6.36 9.76 -17.05
CA MET A 1 -4.95 9.94 -17.43
C MET A 1 -4.24 8.60 -17.35
N ARG A 2 -3.49 8.24 -18.38
CA ARG A 2 -2.65 7.05 -18.45
C ARG A 2 -1.25 7.35 -17.87
N VAL A 3 -0.39 6.33 -17.78
CA VAL A 3 0.94 6.45 -17.13
C VAL A 3 1.91 7.27 -17.99
N ASP A 4 1.86 7.09 -19.30
CA ASP A 4 2.62 7.83 -20.32
C ASP A 4 2.34 9.34 -20.31
N GLU A 5 1.13 9.75 -19.93
CA GLU A 5 0.73 11.16 -19.84
C GLU A 5 1.20 11.86 -18.54
N LEU A 6 1.73 11.11 -17.56
CA LEU A 6 2.07 11.65 -16.24
C LEU A 6 3.12 12.77 -16.31
N TYR A 7 4.14 12.59 -17.15
CA TYR A 7 5.26 13.53 -17.22
C TYR A 7 4.81 14.92 -17.70
N ASP A 8 4.01 14.97 -18.76
CA ASP A 8 3.45 16.21 -19.30
C ASP A 8 2.50 16.87 -18.31
N TYR A 9 1.71 16.07 -17.60
CA TYR A 9 0.83 16.57 -16.56
C TYR A 9 1.60 17.21 -15.40
N LEU A 10 2.66 16.56 -14.92
CA LEU A 10 3.49 17.10 -13.84
C LEU A 10 4.20 18.39 -14.26
N THR A 11 4.69 18.46 -15.50
CA THR A 11 5.35 19.67 -16.02
C THR A 11 4.44 20.90 -15.92
N LYS A 12 3.12 20.72 -16.06
CA LYS A 12 2.12 21.81 -15.99
C LYS A 12 1.56 22.05 -14.58
N ASN A 13 1.57 21.05 -13.70
CA ASN A 13 0.81 21.07 -12.44
C ASN A 13 1.68 20.92 -11.18
N ARG A 14 2.99 20.68 -11.32
CA ARG A 14 3.89 20.36 -10.20
C ARG A 14 3.83 21.37 -9.07
N GLU A 15 3.96 22.66 -9.37
CA GLU A 15 3.97 23.72 -8.36
C GLU A 15 2.67 23.73 -7.55
N ASN A 16 1.52 23.61 -8.22
CA ASN A 16 0.22 23.54 -7.55
C ASN A 16 0.10 22.30 -6.65
N ILE A 17 0.58 21.15 -7.11
CA ILE A 17 0.59 19.91 -6.33
C ILE A 17 1.48 20.09 -5.09
N GLU A 18 2.71 20.56 -5.27
CA GLU A 18 3.66 20.78 -4.16
C GLU A 18 3.09 21.76 -3.13
N GLN A 19 2.57 22.91 -3.57
CA GLN A 19 1.95 23.89 -2.68
C GLN A 19 0.75 23.31 -1.93
N SER A 20 -0.10 22.53 -2.60
CA SER A 20 -1.25 21.89 -1.94
C SER A 20 -0.83 20.84 -0.90
N LEU A 21 0.29 20.15 -1.13
CA LEU A 21 0.85 19.19 -0.18
C LEU A 21 1.45 19.91 1.04
N LEU A 22 2.22 20.97 0.82
CA LEU A 22 2.83 21.78 1.88
C LEU A 22 1.78 22.48 2.75
N ASN A 23 0.74 23.02 2.13
CA ASN A 23 -0.37 23.66 2.83
C ASN A 23 -1.38 22.67 3.42
N GLY A 24 -1.22 21.36 3.16
CA GLY A 24 -2.11 20.31 3.66
C GLY A 24 -3.51 20.31 3.03
N THR A 25 -3.70 21.02 1.92
CA THR A 25 -4.98 21.13 1.19
C THR A 25 -5.15 20.07 0.10
N TYR A 26 -4.10 19.33 -0.27
CA TYR A 26 -4.18 18.22 -1.24
C TYR A 26 -5.27 17.21 -0.84
N LEU A 27 -6.14 16.85 -1.77
CA LEU A 27 -7.18 15.84 -1.60
C LEU A 27 -6.95 14.71 -2.63
N PRO A 28 -6.70 13.47 -2.17
CA PRO A 28 -6.59 12.32 -3.05
C PRO A 28 -7.86 12.13 -3.87
N GLN A 29 -7.70 11.64 -5.09
CA GLN A 29 -8.83 11.31 -5.93
C GLN A 29 -9.46 9.98 -5.49
N PRO A 30 -10.75 9.76 -5.78
CA PRO A 30 -11.39 8.47 -5.54
C PRO A 30 -10.65 7.32 -6.24
N ILE A 31 -10.58 6.18 -5.56
CA ILE A 31 -9.95 4.96 -6.05
C ILE A 31 -10.90 4.26 -7.01
N LEU A 32 -10.44 3.88 -8.20
CA LEU A 32 -11.25 3.12 -9.15
C LEU A 32 -11.33 1.65 -8.71
N GLY A 33 -12.53 1.15 -8.45
CA GLY A 33 -12.79 -0.26 -8.19
C GLY A 33 -12.88 -1.06 -9.49
N VAL A 34 -11.97 -2.04 -9.66
CA VAL A 34 -11.93 -2.93 -10.83
C VAL A 34 -12.11 -4.37 -10.38
N GLU A 35 -13.14 -5.01 -10.88
CA GLU A 35 -13.41 -6.43 -10.62
C GLU A 35 -12.55 -7.33 -11.52
N ILE A 36 -11.79 -8.23 -10.91
CA ILE A 36 -10.97 -9.22 -11.62
C ILE A 36 -11.44 -10.64 -11.26
N PRO A 37 -11.77 -11.49 -12.25
CA PRO A 37 -12.14 -12.87 -11.99
C PRO A 37 -10.94 -13.68 -11.46
N LYS A 38 -11.17 -14.47 -10.42
CA LYS A 38 -10.23 -15.50 -9.96
C LYS A 38 -10.51 -16.82 -10.68
N SER A 39 -9.51 -17.70 -10.71
CA SER A 39 -9.60 -19.06 -11.25
C SER A 39 -10.68 -19.93 -10.57
N ASN A 40 -11.12 -19.57 -9.36
CA ASN A 40 -12.13 -20.29 -8.59
C ASN A 40 -13.56 -19.68 -8.70
N GLY A 41 -13.81 -18.81 -9.66
CA GLY A 41 -15.13 -18.19 -9.90
C GLY A 41 -15.48 -17.04 -8.94
N LYS A 42 -14.64 -16.74 -7.94
CA LYS A 42 -14.80 -15.54 -7.09
C LYS A 42 -14.23 -14.32 -7.80
N VAL A 43 -14.71 -13.13 -7.44
CA VAL A 43 -14.18 -11.86 -7.94
C VAL A 43 -13.22 -11.26 -6.90
N ARG A 44 -12.12 -10.63 -7.37
CA ARG A 44 -11.25 -9.77 -6.57
C ARG A 44 -11.51 -8.32 -6.97
N LEU A 45 -11.96 -7.49 -6.03
CA LEU A 45 -12.00 -6.05 -6.23
C LEU A 45 -10.59 -5.48 -6.06
N LEU A 46 -10.03 -4.88 -7.11
CA LEU A 46 -8.80 -4.08 -7.03
C LEU A 46 -9.16 -2.61 -6.91
N GLY A 47 -8.55 -1.94 -5.94
CA GLY A 47 -8.52 -0.48 -5.89
C GLY A 47 -7.36 0.06 -6.71
N VAL A 48 -7.65 0.83 -7.76
CA VAL A 48 -6.65 1.47 -8.63
C VAL A 48 -6.68 2.99 -8.38
N PRO A 49 -5.72 3.56 -7.63
CA PRO A 49 -5.61 5.01 -7.46
C PRO A 49 -5.24 5.70 -8.78
N THR A 50 -5.41 7.03 -8.85
CA THR A 50 -4.95 7.80 -10.01
C THR A 50 -3.44 7.73 -10.16
N VAL A 51 -2.93 8.00 -11.37
CA VAL A 51 -1.48 7.94 -11.63
C VAL A 51 -0.70 8.91 -10.74
N VAL A 52 -1.26 10.10 -10.49
CA VAL A 52 -0.69 11.10 -9.58
C VAL A 52 -0.66 10.58 -8.14
N ASP A 53 -1.77 10.03 -7.66
CA ASP A 53 -1.83 9.43 -6.31
C ASP A 53 -0.83 8.28 -6.16
N ARG A 54 -0.70 7.40 -7.17
CA ARG A 54 0.30 6.32 -7.14
C ARG A 54 1.73 6.84 -7.09
N MET A 55 2.04 7.91 -7.82
CA MET A 55 3.36 8.55 -7.77
C MET A 55 3.64 9.13 -6.38
N LEU A 56 2.68 9.84 -5.79
CA LEU A 56 2.83 10.41 -4.45
C LEU A 56 2.91 9.33 -3.36
N GLN A 57 2.09 8.28 -3.47
CA GLN A 57 2.15 7.11 -2.60
C GLN A 57 3.51 6.42 -2.70
N GLN A 58 4.06 6.29 -3.91
CA GLN A 58 5.39 5.73 -4.12
C GLN A 58 6.49 6.61 -3.49
N ALA A 59 6.42 7.93 -3.66
CA ALA A 59 7.37 8.85 -3.07
C ALA A 59 7.35 8.78 -1.53
N VAL A 60 6.16 8.75 -0.92
CA VAL A 60 6.02 8.53 0.52
C VAL A 60 6.52 7.15 0.91
N GLY A 61 6.16 6.11 0.15
CA GLY A 61 6.56 4.73 0.38
C GLY A 61 8.08 4.56 0.41
N GLN A 62 8.80 5.17 -0.53
CA GLN A 62 10.27 5.16 -0.57
C GLN A 62 10.88 5.83 0.67
N ALA A 63 10.35 6.98 1.07
CA ALA A 63 10.82 7.68 2.27
C ALA A 63 10.55 6.88 3.56
N LEU A 64 9.42 6.17 3.63
CA LEU A 64 9.06 5.35 4.79
C LEU A 64 9.83 4.02 4.80
N ALA A 65 9.98 3.35 3.67
CA ALA A 65 10.65 2.05 3.57
C ALA A 65 12.05 2.09 4.19
N ASN A 66 12.84 3.12 3.89
CA ASN A 66 14.18 3.28 4.47
C ASN A 66 14.16 3.37 6.00
N ARG A 67 13.10 3.93 6.60
CA ARG A 67 12.98 4.03 8.06
C ARG A 67 12.54 2.73 8.70
N PHE A 68 11.60 2.01 8.10
CA PHE A 68 11.05 0.78 8.65
C PHE A 68 11.93 -0.44 8.39
N GLU A 69 12.70 -0.46 7.31
CA GLU A 69 13.56 -1.59 6.96
C GLU A 69 14.61 -1.89 8.03
N MET A 70 15.08 -0.87 8.76
CA MET A 70 16.02 -1.04 9.88
C MET A 70 15.43 -1.76 11.10
N ASP A 71 14.10 -1.78 11.23
CA ASP A 71 13.40 -2.36 12.37
C ASP A 71 12.68 -3.68 12.02
N PHE A 72 12.55 -4.02 10.74
CA PHE A 72 11.82 -5.22 10.33
C PHE A 72 12.60 -6.49 10.67
N GLU A 73 11.90 -7.43 11.31
CA GLU A 73 12.41 -8.76 11.63
C GLU A 73 12.98 -9.48 10.41
N ASP A 74 14.07 -10.21 10.59
CA ASP A 74 14.75 -10.91 9.50
C ASP A 74 13.88 -11.99 8.83
N SER A 75 12.95 -12.55 9.60
CA SER A 75 11.94 -13.54 9.20
C SER A 75 10.74 -12.94 8.45
N SER A 76 10.70 -11.63 8.24
CA SER A 76 9.70 -10.96 7.39
C SER A 76 10.21 -10.85 5.96
N TYR A 77 9.54 -11.51 5.01
CA TYR A 77 9.99 -11.59 3.61
C TYR A 77 9.08 -10.87 2.60
N GLY A 78 7.85 -10.53 3.01
CA GLY A 78 6.86 -9.94 2.12
C GLY A 78 7.12 -8.46 1.84
N PHE A 79 7.02 -8.05 0.57
CA PHE A 79 7.05 -6.64 0.13
C PHE A 79 8.27 -5.82 0.58
N ARG A 80 9.41 -6.48 0.81
CA ARG A 80 10.66 -5.85 1.26
C ARG A 80 11.74 -5.86 0.17
N PRO A 81 12.62 -4.84 0.12
CA PRO A 81 13.74 -4.84 -0.81
C PRO A 81 14.66 -6.03 -0.54
N ASN A 82 15.16 -6.66 -1.61
CA ASN A 82 16.08 -7.81 -1.55
C ASN A 82 15.57 -9.06 -0.79
N LYS A 83 14.27 -9.11 -0.47
CA LYS A 83 13.59 -10.26 0.13
C LYS A 83 12.62 -10.90 -0.87
N ASN A 84 12.45 -12.22 -0.82
CA ASN A 84 11.51 -12.92 -1.69
C ASN A 84 10.89 -14.16 -1.04
N ALA A 85 9.86 -14.72 -1.67
CA ALA A 85 9.14 -15.89 -1.18
C ALA A 85 10.01 -17.16 -1.09
N GLN A 86 10.99 -17.31 -1.99
CA GLN A 86 11.90 -18.46 -1.97
C GLN A 86 12.76 -18.49 -0.70
N GLN A 87 13.23 -17.32 -0.25
CA GLN A 87 13.98 -17.21 1.01
C GLN A 87 13.12 -17.62 2.22
N ALA A 88 11.83 -17.26 2.24
CA ALA A 88 10.91 -17.70 3.29
C ALA A 88 10.77 -19.23 3.32
N VAL A 89 10.60 -19.85 2.15
CA VAL A 89 10.51 -21.31 2.02
C VAL A 89 11.80 -21.99 2.48
N LEU A 90 12.97 -21.49 2.08
CA LEU A 90 14.25 -22.03 2.51
C LEU A 90 14.43 -21.95 4.03
N LYS A 91 14.03 -20.83 4.65
CA LYS A 91 14.10 -20.69 6.11
C LYS A 91 13.15 -21.65 6.83
N ALA A 92 11.94 -21.84 6.31
CA ALA A 92 11.00 -22.82 6.83
C ALA A 92 11.55 -24.26 6.75
N LEU A 93 12.19 -24.62 5.63
CA LEU A 93 12.84 -25.92 5.45
C LEU A 93 13.99 -26.14 6.45
N GLU A 94 14.77 -25.10 6.76
CA GLU A 94 15.81 -25.15 7.79
C GLU A 94 15.23 -25.49 9.17
N TYR A 95 14.09 -24.90 9.56
CA TYR A 95 13.42 -25.24 10.82
C TYR A 95 12.90 -26.68 10.86
N ILE A 96 12.31 -27.15 9.76
CA ILE A 96 11.84 -28.54 9.64
C ILE A 96 13.02 -29.51 9.77
N ASN A 97 14.11 -29.27 9.04
CA ASN A 97 15.30 -30.12 9.05
C ASN A 97 16.07 -30.10 10.38
N SER A 98 15.86 -29.07 11.23
CA SER A 98 16.41 -29.01 12.58
C SER A 98 15.53 -29.67 13.66
N GLY A 99 14.40 -30.27 13.27
CA GLY A 99 13.54 -31.06 14.16
C GLY A 99 12.20 -30.41 14.52
N HIS A 100 11.88 -29.22 14.01
CA HIS A 100 10.57 -28.58 14.21
C HIS A 100 9.56 -29.16 13.22
N GLN A 101 8.88 -30.24 13.60
CA GLN A 101 7.99 -31.00 12.72
C GLN A 101 6.54 -30.48 12.68
N ASP A 102 6.15 -29.67 13.67
CA ASP A 102 4.79 -29.14 13.77
C ASP A 102 4.73 -27.71 13.20
N ILE A 103 3.75 -27.46 12.34
CA ILE A 103 3.50 -26.15 11.71
C ILE A 103 2.23 -25.55 12.30
N VAL A 104 2.36 -24.32 12.80
CA VAL A 104 1.22 -23.49 13.18
C VAL A 104 0.93 -22.53 12.03
N ASP A 105 -0.06 -22.87 11.21
CA ASP A 105 -0.47 -22.08 10.05
C ASP A 105 -1.59 -21.10 10.43
N ILE A 106 -1.28 -19.80 10.42
CA ILE A 106 -2.21 -18.71 10.77
C ILE A 106 -2.25 -17.74 9.59
N ASP A 107 -3.44 -17.56 9.02
CA ASP A 107 -3.69 -16.58 7.97
C ASP A 107 -4.71 -15.53 8.42
N LEU A 108 -4.45 -14.27 8.06
CA LEU A 108 -5.38 -13.17 8.30
C LEU A 108 -6.25 -12.96 7.07
N LYS A 109 -7.54 -13.25 7.20
CA LYS A 109 -8.50 -12.95 6.16
C LYS A 109 -8.55 -11.43 5.92
N SER A 110 -8.45 -11.02 4.66
CA SER A 110 -8.79 -9.65 4.24
C SER A 110 -8.09 -8.52 5.01
N PHE A 111 -6.79 -8.66 5.31
CA PHE A 111 -6.01 -7.66 6.07
C PHE A 111 -6.27 -6.21 5.65
N PHE A 112 -6.25 -5.91 4.35
CA PHE A 112 -6.43 -4.54 3.84
C PHE A 112 -7.86 -4.01 3.93
N ASP A 113 -8.86 -4.90 4.03
CA ASP A 113 -10.27 -4.50 4.17
C ASP A 113 -10.61 -4.24 5.65
N GLU A 114 -9.92 -4.92 6.58
CA GLU A 114 -10.25 -4.94 8.01
C GLU A 114 -9.27 -4.15 8.89
N VAL A 115 -8.18 -3.60 8.32
CA VAL A 115 -7.16 -2.87 9.09
C VAL A 115 -7.74 -1.61 9.75
N ASP A 116 -7.64 -1.55 11.09
CA ASP A 116 -8.06 -0.36 11.83
C ASP A 116 -7.12 0.82 11.55
N HIS A 117 -7.67 1.88 10.94
CA HIS A 117 -6.90 3.05 10.55
C HIS A 117 -6.31 3.82 11.74
N CYS A 118 -6.94 3.80 12.91
CA CYS A 118 -6.43 4.47 14.11
C CYS A 118 -5.20 3.74 14.64
N ILE A 119 -5.26 2.41 14.74
CA ILE A 119 -4.12 1.58 15.16
C ILE A 119 -2.97 1.72 14.17
N LEU A 120 -3.23 1.59 12.87
CA LEU A 120 -2.21 1.75 11.83
C LEU A 120 -1.50 3.11 11.91
N LEU A 121 -2.27 4.21 12.01
CA LEU A 121 -1.70 5.56 12.13
C LEU A 121 -0.93 5.75 13.44
N GLN A 122 -1.36 5.13 14.55
CA GLN A 122 -0.62 5.18 15.81
C GLN A 122 0.73 4.46 15.70
N LEU A 123 0.78 3.30 15.05
CA LEU A 123 2.01 2.57 14.79
C LEU A 123 2.96 3.38 13.89
N LEU A 124 2.44 3.98 12.82
CA LEU A 124 3.22 4.88 11.97
C LEU A 124 3.76 6.09 12.76
N TYR A 125 2.94 6.69 13.63
CA TYR A 125 3.35 7.84 14.44
C TYR A 125 4.52 7.53 15.39
N ARG A 126 4.73 6.27 15.78
CA ARG A 126 5.89 5.89 16.61
C ARG A 126 7.22 6.18 15.90
N ARG A 127 7.27 6.02 14.56
CA ARG A 127 8.49 6.20 13.74
C ARG A 127 8.46 7.46 12.86
N VAL A 128 7.29 7.94 12.49
CA VAL A 128 7.09 9.08 11.59
C VAL A 128 6.42 10.20 12.37
N LYS A 129 7.17 11.25 12.70
CA LYS A 129 6.65 12.39 13.47
C LYS A 129 6.09 13.53 12.62
N CYS A 130 6.26 13.47 11.30
CA CYS A 130 5.78 14.50 10.38
C CYS A 130 4.24 14.52 10.32
N PRO A 131 3.56 15.57 10.81
CA PRO A 131 2.10 15.62 10.84
C PRO A 131 1.50 15.69 9.43
N LEU A 132 2.16 16.37 8.49
CA LEU A 132 1.70 16.49 7.10
C LEU A 132 1.67 15.13 6.40
N THR A 133 2.74 14.33 6.55
CA THR A 133 2.81 12.97 5.99
C THR A 133 1.72 12.07 6.57
N LEU A 134 1.51 12.09 7.89
CA LEU A 134 0.47 11.27 8.52
C LEU A 134 -0.95 11.70 8.11
N ARG A 135 -1.19 13.01 7.97
CA ARG A 135 -2.46 13.52 7.44
C ARG A 135 -2.68 13.08 6.00
N LEU A 136 -1.65 13.09 5.15
CA LEU A 136 -1.73 12.64 3.77
C LEU A 136 -2.04 11.13 3.68
N ILE A 137 -1.34 10.30 4.45
CA ILE A 137 -1.60 8.86 4.54
C ILE A 137 -3.04 8.60 4.99
N ARG A 138 -3.51 9.32 6.02
CA ARG A 138 -4.90 9.23 6.48
C ARG A 138 -5.91 9.59 5.39
N LYS A 139 -5.61 10.58 4.54
CA LYS A 139 -6.47 10.94 3.40
C LYS A 139 -6.52 9.82 2.36
N TRP A 140 -5.40 9.15 2.06
CA TRP A 140 -5.38 8.00 1.15
C TRP A 140 -6.17 6.82 1.71
N LEU A 141 -6.00 6.48 2.99
CA LEU A 141 -6.74 5.39 3.65
C LEU A 141 -8.26 5.63 3.64
N ARG A 142 -8.70 6.89 3.56
CA ARG A 142 -10.12 7.28 3.53
C ARG A 142 -10.63 7.66 2.14
N ALA A 143 -9.81 7.51 1.09
CA ALA A 143 -10.24 7.82 -0.26
C ALA A 143 -11.39 6.89 -0.66
N PRO A 144 -12.52 7.42 -1.18
CA PRO A 144 -13.66 6.60 -1.52
C PRO A 144 -13.34 5.70 -2.72
N ILE A 145 -13.92 4.51 -2.76
CA ILE A 145 -13.85 3.61 -3.92
C ILE A 145 -15.05 3.88 -4.82
N LEU A 146 -14.78 4.16 -6.10
CA LEU A 146 -15.80 4.25 -7.15
C LEU A 146 -15.94 2.88 -7.80
N ILE A 147 -17.05 2.21 -7.52
CA ILE A 147 -17.43 0.98 -8.21
C ILE A 147 -18.20 1.39 -9.46
N VAL A 148 -17.59 1.21 -10.64
CA VAL A 148 -18.29 1.40 -11.91
C VAL A 148 -19.18 0.19 -12.13
N CYS A 149 -20.44 0.28 -11.68
CA CYS A 149 -21.42 -0.77 -11.90
C CYS A 149 -21.74 -0.87 -13.39
N SER A 150 -21.33 -1.96 -14.04
CA SER A 150 -21.60 -2.22 -15.46
C SER A 150 -23.09 -2.48 -15.78
N LEU A 151 -23.94 -2.57 -14.74
CA LEU A 151 -25.38 -2.82 -14.82
C LEU A 151 -26.25 -1.55 -14.74
N CYS A 152 -25.68 -0.37 -14.54
CA CYS A 152 -26.40 0.91 -14.66
C CYS A 152 -26.11 1.54 -16.02
N ARG A 153 -26.69 0.98 -17.08
CA ARG A 153 -26.84 1.63 -18.38
C ARG A 153 -28.31 1.61 -18.78
#